data_AF-A0A497KD60-F1
#
_entry.id   AF-A0A497KD60-F1
#
_cell.length_a   1.000
_cell.length_b   1.000
_cell.length_c   1.000
_cell.angle_alpha   90.00
_cell.angle_beta   90.00
_cell.angle_gamma   90.00
#
_symmetry.space_group_name_H-M   'P 1'
#
loop_
_entity.id
_entity.type
_entity.pdbx_description
1 polymer ?
#
loop_
_entity_poly.entity_id
_entity_poly.type
_entity_poly.pdbx_seq_one_letter_code
_entity_poly.pdbx_strand_id
1 'polypeptide(L)'
;MDEKTRARLILKALESRFEVPDLSEIADDPFKVLVRTIISQSTAEINTRRAYENLSRKMLLTPKSLAEADVKEIEDALFVAGLYRNKSRVIKKVSQMIIQEFNGSLD
;
A
#
# COMPACT_ATOMS: atom_id res chain seq x y z
N MET A 1 8.06 16.00 -34.14
CA MET A 1 6.96 15.41 -33.34
C MET A 1 6.96 16.10 -31.99
N ASP A 2 5.83 16.63 -31.54
CA ASP A 2 5.73 17.27 -30.24
C ASP A 2 5.78 16.25 -29.09
N GLU A 3 6.14 16.72 -27.90
CA GLU A 3 6.34 15.86 -26.73
C GLU A 3 5.07 15.10 -26.33
N LYS A 4 3.89 15.72 -26.45
CA LYS A 4 2.61 15.11 -26.10
C LYS A 4 2.27 13.97 -27.05
N THR A 5 2.56 14.14 -28.34
CA THR A 5 2.39 13.08 -29.34
C THR A 5 3.37 11.94 -29.10
N ARG A 6 4.64 12.24 -28.78
CA ARG A 6 5.64 11.22 -28.42
C ARG A 6 5.22 10.42 -27.18
N ALA A 7 4.76 11.10 -26.12
CA ALA A 7 4.30 10.46 -24.89
C ALA A 7 3.11 9.51 -25.13
N ARG A 8 2.13 9.93 -25.95
CA ARG A 8 0.99 9.07 -26.33
C ARG A 8 1.42 7.81 -27.08
N LEU A 9 2.39 7.92 -27.99
CA LEU A 9 2.91 6.76 -28.71
C LEU A 9 3.66 5.80 -27.78
N ILE A 10 4.45 6.33 -26.84
CA ILE A 10 5.14 5.52 -25.82
C ILE A 10 4.11 4.80 -24.94
N LEU A 11 3.10 5.50 -24.45
CA LEU A 11 2.04 4.89 -23.63
C LEU A 11 1.35 3.75 -24.37
N LYS A 12 0.93 3.98 -25.62
CA LYS A 12 0.30 2.95 -26.45
C LYS A 12 1.21 1.73 -26.66
N ALA A 13 2.51 1.95 -26.82
CA ALA A 13 3.48 0.86 -26.96
C ALA A 13 3.62 0.05 -25.66
N LEU A 14 3.60 0.72 -24.50
CA LEU A 14 3.63 0.06 -23.19
C LEU A 14 2.35 -0.75 -22.94
N GLU A 15 1.17 -0.15 -23.15
CA GLU A 15 -0.13 -0.80 -23.00
C GLU A 15 -0.28 -2.04 -23.90
N SER A 16 0.32 -2.03 -25.09
CA SER A 16 0.29 -3.18 -26.00
C SER A 16 1.19 -4.35 -25.58
N ARG A 17 2.16 -4.12 -24.69
CA ARG A 17 3.22 -5.08 -24.34
C ARG A 17 3.16 -5.58 -22.91
N PHE A 18 2.62 -4.77 -22.01
CA PHE A 18 2.58 -5.07 -20.59
C PHE A 18 1.14 -5.08 -20.09
N GLU A 19 0.83 -6.04 -19.24
CA GLU A 19 -0.43 -6.01 -18.49
C GLU A 19 -0.43 -4.82 -17.53
N VAL A 20 -1.57 -4.12 -17.45
CA VAL A 20 -1.78 -3.07 -16.47
C VAL A 20 -2.09 -3.73 -15.13
N PRO A 21 -1.32 -3.45 -14.06
CA PRO A 21 -1.63 -3.99 -12.74
C PRO A 21 -3.02 -3.56 -12.29
N ASP A 22 -3.87 -4.52 -11.95
CA ASP A 22 -5.18 -4.24 -11.37
C ASP A 22 -5.02 -3.88 -9.88
N LEU A 23 -5.37 -2.64 -9.56
CA LEU A 23 -5.41 -2.09 -8.21
C LEU A 23 -6.83 -1.68 -7.80
N SER A 24 -7.85 -2.05 -8.57
CA SER A 24 -9.24 -1.62 -8.38
C SER A 24 -9.77 -1.91 -6.97
N GLU A 25 -9.41 -3.05 -6.39
CA GLU A 25 -9.84 -3.44 -5.03
C GLU A 25 -9.45 -2.46 -3.92
N ILE A 26 -8.42 -1.64 -4.16
CA ILE A 26 -7.93 -0.67 -3.17
C ILE A 26 -7.96 0.77 -3.67
N ALA A 27 -8.18 0.99 -4.97
CA ALA A 27 -8.00 2.31 -5.60
C ALA A 27 -8.94 3.37 -5.03
N ASP A 28 -10.12 2.97 -4.57
CA ASP A 28 -11.14 3.85 -4.02
C ASP A 28 -10.93 4.18 -2.52
N ASP A 29 -9.87 3.67 -1.90
CA ASP A 29 -9.57 3.87 -0.47
C ASP A 29 -8.12 4.39 -0.31
N PRO A 30 -7.93 5.71 -0.16
CA PRO A 30 -6.60 6.33 -0.05
C PRO A 30 -5.74 5.74 1.07
N PHE A 31 -6.37 5.31 2.17
CA PHE A 31 -5.66 4.71 3.29
C PHE A 31 -5.15 3.31 2.95
N LYS A 32 -5.96 2.47 2.30
CA LYS A 32 -5.49 1.16 1.80
C LYS A 32 -4.36 1.30 0.78
N VAL A 33 -4.44 2.30 -0.10
CA VAL A 33 -3.35 2.64 -1.04
C VAL A 33 -2.08 3.00 -0.29
N LEU A 34 -2.17 3.86 0.74
CA LEU A 34 -1.03 4.25 1.56
C LEU A 34 -0.39 3.05 2.27
N VAL A 35 -1.20 2.18 2.90
CA VAL A 35 -0.71 0.97 3.57
C VAL A 35 0.04 0.07 2.57
N ARG A 36 -0.55 -0.23 1.41
CA ARG A 36 0.11 -1.04 0.37
C ARG A 36 1.38 -0.39 -0.15
N THR A 37 1.40 0.93 -0.26
CA THR A 37 2.58 1.70 -0.69
C THR A 37 3.72 1.55 0.31
N ILE A 38 3.46 1.67 1.62
CA ILE A 38 4.46 1.45 2.67
C ILE A 38 4.99 0.00 2.61
N ILE A 39 4.11 -0.99 2.38
CA ILE A 39 4.52 -2.39 2.23
C ILE A 39 5.48 -2.58 1.04
N SER A 40 5.21 -1.92 -0.09
CA SER A 40 5.97 -2.09 -1.34
C SER A 40 7.40 -1.57 -1.31
N GLN A 41 7.76 -0.74 -0.33
CA GLN A 41 9.09 -0.15 -0.23
C GLN A 41 10.16 -1.24 -0.12
N SER A 42 11.05 -1.30 -1.12
CA SER A 42 12.10 -2.31 -1.24
C SER A 42 11.57 -3.76 -1.21
N THR A 43 10.40 -4.00 -1.81
CA THR A 43 9.73 -5.32 -1.81
C THR A 43 9.24 -5.69 -3.20
N ALA A 44 9.50 -6.93 -3.61
CA ALA A 44 8.96 -7.47 -4.86
C ALA A 44 7.43 -7.52 -4.81
N GLU A 45 6.76 -7.19 -5.91
CA GLU A 45 5.29 -7.10 -5.99
C GLU A 45 4.56 -8.35 -5.46
N ILE A 46 5.08 -9.54 -5.76
CA ILE A 46 4.50 -10.79 -5.25
C ILE A 46 4.50 -10.86 -3.71
N ASN A 47 5.53 -10.32 -3.05
CA ASN A 47 5.61 -10.27 -1.60
C ASN A 47 4.80 -9.11 -1.02
N THR A 48 4.70 -7.99 -1.75
CA THR A 48 3.81 -6.87 -1.39
C THR A 48 2.37 -7.35 -1.30
N ARG A 49 1.87 -8.03 -2.36
CA ARG A 49 0.52 -8.57 -2.41
C ARG A 49 0.27 -9.56 -1.27
N ARG A 50 1.17 -10.54 -1.08
CA ARG A 50 1.05 -11.54 -0.02
C ARG A 50 1.04 -10.92 1.38
N ALA A 51 1.91 -9.94 1.65
CA ALA A 51 1.92 -9.25 2.95
C ALA A 51 0.65 -8.41 3.17
N TYR A 52 0.16 -7.72 2.15
CA TYR A 52 -1.08 -6.95 2.22
C TYR A 52 -2.28 -7.87 2.51
N GLU A 53 -2.40 -8.99 1.81
CA GLU A 53 -3.45 -10.00 2.07
C GLU A 53 -3.32 -10.62 3.47
N ASN A 54 -2.11 -10.91 3.93
CA ASN A 54 -1.91 -11.42 5.28
C ASN A 54 -2.38 -10.41 6.34
N LEU A 55 -2.10 -9.12 6.12
CA LEU A 55 -2.50 -8.05 7.03
C LEU A 55 -4.03 -7.87 7.01
N SER A 56 -4.66 -7.85 5.84
CA SER A 56 -6.12 -7.70 5.71
C SER A 56 -6.90 -8.89 6.28
N ARG A 57 -6.34 -10.11 6.25
CA ARG A 57 -6.91 -11.28 6.94
C ARG A 57 -6.78 -11.20 8.46
N LYS A 58 -5.74 -10.53 8.98
CA LYS A 58 -5.48 -10.41 10.42
C LYS A 58 -6.27 -9.27 11.06
N MET A 59 -6.51 -8.16 10.35
CA MET A 59 -7.17 -6.99 10.91
C MET A 59 -7.78 -6.09 9.83
N LEU A 60 -8.71 -5.23 10.25
CA LEU A 60 -9.29 -4.22 9.37
C LEU A 60 -8.21 -3.20 8.97
N LEU A 61 -8.15 -2.87 7.68
CA LEU A 61 -7.24 -1.85 7.17
C LEU A 61 -7.87 -0.46 7.33
N THR A 62 -7.99 -0.02 8.58
CA THR A 62 -8.44 1.33 8.95
C THR A 62 -7.41 2.00 9.86
N PRO A 63 -7.34 3.36 9.89
CA PRO A 63 -6.42 4.05 10.78
C PRO A 63 -6.59 3.63 12.24
N LYS A 64 -7.83 3.51 12.72
CA LYS A 64 -8.10 3.08 14.10
C LYS A 64 -7.56 1.68 14.40
N SER A 65 -7.92 0.70 13.57
CA SER A 65 -7.50 -0.69 13.77
C SER A 65 -5.98 -0.83 13.79
N LEU A 66 -5.27 -0.18 12.86
CA LEU A 66 -3.81 -0.27 12.77
C LEU A 66 -3.08 0.56 13.83
N ALA A 67 -3.67 1.66 14.30
CA ALA A 67 -3.14 2.45 15.41
C ALA A 67 -3.20 1.67 16.74
N GLU A 68 -4.25 0.87 16.94
CA GLU A 68 -4.51 0.12 18.19
C GLU A 68 -3.85 -1.27 18.20
N ALA A 69 -3.67 -1.92 17.04
CA ALA A 69 -3.12 -3.28 16.92
C ALA A 69 -1.76 -3.48 17.60
N ASP A 70 -1.49 -4.68 18.15
CA ASP A 70 -0.14 -5.02 18.60
C ASP A 70 0.81 -4.96 17.40
N VAL A 71 1.93 -4.25 17.56
CA VAL A 71 2.93 -4.13 16.50
C VAL A 71 3.44 -5.51 16.06
N LYS A 72 3.46 -6.51 16.96
CA LYS A 72 3.85 -7.88 16.62
C LYS A 72 2.89 -8.55 15.63
N GLU A 73 1.59 -8.29 15.73
CA GLU A 73 0.61 -8.85 14.79
C GLU A 73 0.80 -8.29 13.38
N ILE A 74 1.15 -7.00 13.29
CA ILE A 74 1.52 -6.34 12.05
C ILE A 74 2.85 -6.92 11.51
N GLU A 75 3.86 -7.09 12.38
CA GLU A 75 5.14 -7.69 12.02
C GLU A 75 4.98 -9.10 11.42
N ASP A 76 4.15 -9.94 12.03
CA ASP A 76 3.86 -11.30 11.56
C ASP A 76 3.22 -11.30 10.16
N ALA A 77 2.29 -10.37 9.91
CA ALA A 77 1.64 -10.23 8.60
C ALA A 77 2.65 -9.82 7.51
N LEU A 78 3.56 -8.92 7.86
CA LEU A 78 4.53 -8.31 6.95
C LEU A 78 5.84 -9.09 6.81
N PHE A 79 6.03 -10.21 7.52
CA PHE A 79 7.31 -10.93 7.54
C PHE A 79 7.90 -11.20 6.15
N VAL A 80 7.04 -11.59 5.19
CA VAL A 80 7.41 -11.89 3.79
C VAL A 80 7.85 -10.66 2.98
N ALA A 81 7.51 -9.45 3.42
CA ALA A 81 7.82 -8.21 2.72
C ALA A 81 9.22 -7.67 3.00
N GLY A 82 9.96 -8.22 3.98
CA GLY A 82 11.25 -7.66 4.39
C GLY A 82 11.13 -6.27 5.04
N LEU A 83 12.13 -5.89 5.85
CA LEU A 83 12.07 -4.67 6.68
C LEU A 83 10.79 -4.56 7.55
N TYR A 84 10.16 -5.71 7.85
CA TYR A 84 8.82 -5.80 8.41
C TYR A 84 8.69 -5.07 9.76
N ARG A 85 9.73 -5.09 10.60
CA ARG A 85 9.76 -4.33 11.87
C ARG A 85 9.62 -2.83 11.65
N ASN A 86 10.36 -2.28 10.68
CA ASN A 86 10.31 -0.85 10.40
C ASN A 86 8.98 -0.49 9.75
N LYS A 87 8.52 -1.28 8.77
CA LYS A 87 7.23 -1.07 8.11
C LYS A 87 6.06 -1.11 9.09
N SER A 88 6.06 -2.06 10.03
CA SER A 88 5.00 -2.20 11.04
C SER A 88 4.93 -0.97 11.95
N ARG A 89 6.09 -0.47 12.40
CA ARG A 89 6.16 0.78 13.18
C ARG A 89 5.68 1.98 12.39
N VAL A 90 6.06 2.08 11.11
CA VAL A 90 5.63 3.17 10.22
C VAL A 90 4.12 3.13 10.01
N ILE A 91 3.55 1.97 9.67
CA ILE A 91 2.11 1.81 9.47
C ILE A 91 1.34 2.22 10.72
N LYS A 92 1.74 1.74 11.91
CA LYS A 92 1.10 2.11 13.18
C LYS A 92 1.21 3.61 13.46
N LYS A 93 2.40 4.21 13.27
CA LYS A 93 2.63 5.65 13.50
C LYS A 93 1.82 6.52 12.54
N VAL A 94 1.80 6.19 11.25
CA VAL A 94 1.01 6.91 10.24
C VAL A 94 -0.48 6.80 10.56
N SER A 95 -0.94 5.63 11.00
CA SER A 95 -2.33 5.42 11.40
C SER A 95 -2.71 6.29 12.62
N GLN A 96 -1.81 6.42 13.61
CA GLN A 96 -2.00 7.33 14.75
C GLN A 96 -2.05 8.80 14.31
N MET A 97 -1.15 9.21 13.40
CA MET A 97 -1.10 10.56 12.84
C MET A 97 -2.39 10.92 12.10
N ILE A 98 -2.93 10.01 11.29
CA ILE A 98 -4.19 10.22 10.57
C ILE A 98 -5.35 10.47 11.53
N ILE A 99 -5.41 9.73 12.65
CA ILE A 99 -6.43 9.96 13.68
C ILE A 99 -6.28 11.34 14.33
N GLN A 100 -5.05 11.72 14.67
CA GLN A 100 -4.77 12.93 15.45
C GLN A 100 -4.81 14.22 14.62
N GLU A 101 -4.32 14.16 13.39
CA GLU A 101 -4.07 15.35 12.55
C GLU A 101 -5.09 15.46 11.40
N PHE A 102 -5.72 14.35 11.01
CA PHE A 102 -6.63 14.28 9.85
C PHE A 102 -8.03 13.75 10.21
N ASN A 103 -8.42 13.80 11.50
CA ASN A 103 -9.72 13.34 11.99
C ASN A 103 -10.07 11.88 11.59
N GLY A 104 -9.06 11.04 11.35
CA GLY A 104 -9.23 9.64 11.00
C GLY A 104 -9.56 9.35 9.53
N SER A 105 -9.51 10.35 8.63
CA SER A 105 -9.80 10.17 7.20
C SER A 105 -8.73 10.79 6.29
N LEU A 106 -8.63 10.28 5.06
CA LEU A 106 -7.80 10.82 3.97
C LEU A 106 -8.64 11.21 2.73
N ASP A 107 -9.97 11.21 2.86
CA ASP A 107 -10.92 11.66 1.84
C ASP A 107 -11.05 13.20 1.77
#